data_AF-A0A1W1XX72-F1
#
_entry.id   AF-A0A1W1XX72-F1
#
_cell.length_a   1.000
_cell.length_b   1.000
_cell.length_c   1.000
_cell.angle_alpha   90.00
_cell.angle_beta   90.00
_cell.angle_gamma   90.00
#
_symmetry.space_group_name_H-M   'P 1'
#
loop_
_entity.id
_entity.type
_entity.pdbx_description
1 polymer ?
#
loop_
_entity_poly.entity_id
_entity_poly.type
_entity_poly.pdbx_seq_one_letter_code
_entity_poly.pdbx_strand_id
1 'polypeptide(L)'
;MKKRFIISVAIIMSVSLVGCGSSTGSTKSSTKTVETKQTSTVNDEDILKPIEGKVKAINDKKINDYLSSFIKETDTYKSEKNEMTRYLQNYTVKASIEDEKVLNRTSKDAQIQYVVNTEKVKGPSFLDSKALYVSNLENVNGEWKISSENILKIEYKNNIFNTVYDNISALNKKDINAYMATIDPTDTNVYSKFKDDQLDRFDKNDLTYTLESADIIGSLDDKDTAVQVVETVVKNDDSDYQNNRTTLMYQIKKVQGTWKIYKVETKKTENIN
;
A
#
# COMPACT_ATOMS: atom_id res chain seq x y z
N MET A 1 28.56 4.14 7.42
CA MET A 1 28.46 4.56 6.00
C MET A 1 27.05 4.26 5.51
N LYS A 2 26.22 5.29 5.34
CA LYS A 2 24.82 5.14 4.87
C LYS A 2 24.81 5.16 3.34
N LYS A 3 24.47 4.03 2.71
CA LYS A 3 24.18 3.99 1.26
C LYS A 3 22.80 4.60 1.04
N ARG A 4 22.76 5.76 0.39
CA ARG A 4 21.53 6.35 -0.14
C ARG A 4 21.20 5.65 -1.44
N PHE A 5 20.10 4.90 -1.48
CA PHE A 5 19.53 4.42 -2.74
C PHE A 5 18.68 5.54 -3.34
N ILE A 6 19.18 6.12 -4.42
CA ILE A 6 18.41 6.97 -5.33
C ILE A 6 17.67 6.01 -6.26
N ILE A 7 16.34 5.95 -6.16
CA ILE A 7 15.51 5.26 -7.16
C ILE A 7 15.34 6.24 -8.31
N SER A 8 16.21 6.12 -9.31
CA SER A 8 16.10 6.82 -10.59
C SER A 8 15.06 6.11 -11.44
N VAL A 9 13.88 6.71 -11.60
CA VAL A 9 12.90 6.31 -12.63
C VAL A 9 13.41 6.84 -13.97
N ALA A 10 14.13 6.00 -14.71
CA ALA A 10 14.53 6.29 -16.08
C ALA A 10 13.43 5.81 -17.04
N ILE A 11 12.57 6.74 -17.49
CA ILE A 11 11.68 6.50 -18.63
C ILE A 11 12.50 6.75 -19.90
N ILE A 12 13.03 5.69 -20.49
CA ILE A 12 13.60 5.75 -21.85
C ILE A 12 12.47 5.47 -22.83
N MET A 13 11.87 6.53 -23.39
CA MET A 13 11.07 6.41 -24.60
C MET A 13 12.00 6.43 -25.81
N SER A 14 12.29 5.25 -26.36
CA SER A 14 12.84 5.14 -27.71
C SER A 14 11.69 5.05 -28.72
N VAL A 15 11.40 6.16 -29.39
CA VAL A 15 10.55 6.17 -30.59
C VAL A 15 11.46 5.86 -31.78
N SER A 16 11.40 4.63 -32.30
CA SER A 16 11.93 4.31 -33.62
C SER A 16 10.78 4.26 -34.62
N LEU A 17 10.55 5.39 -35.29
CA LEU A 17 9.88 5.45 -36.58
C LEU A 17 10.82 4.86 -37.63
N VAL A 18 10.54 3.66 -38.13
CA VAL A 18 11.15 3.17 -39.37
C VAL A 18 10.07 3.24 -40.46
N GLY A 19 10.12 4.32 -41.22
CA GLY A 19 9.39 4.48 -42.47
C GLY A 19 9.99 3.59 -43.56
N CYS A 20 9.10 2.99 -44.35
CA CYS A 20 9.42 2.21 -45.53
C CYS A 20 10.19 3.03 -46.58
N GLY A 21 11.33 2.51 -47.01
CA GLY A 21 12.03 2.95 -48.21
C GLY A 21 12.40 1.71 -49.03
N SER A 22 11.74 1.54 -50.18
CA SER A 22 11.94 0.46 -51.14
C SER A 22 13.23 0.65 -51.94
N SER A 23 14.06 -0.40 -52.03
CA SER A 23 14.97 -0.56 -53.17
C SER A 23 15.28 -2.05 -53.40
N THR A 24 14.90 -2.50 -54.59
CA THR A 24 15.18 -3.80 -55.22
C THR A 24 16.68 -4.06 -55.36
N GLY A 25 17.12 -5.28 -55.03
CA GLY A 25 18.46 -5.78 -55.34
C GLY A 25 18.57 -7.28 -55.05
N SER A 26 18.59 -8.09 -56.09
CA SER A 26 18.72 -9.56 -56.05
C SER A 26 20.15 -10.01 -55.78
N THR A 27 20.40 -10.90 -54.80
CA THR A 27 21.45 -11.93 -54.90
C THR A 27 21.23 -13.13 -53.96
N LYS A 28 21.77 -14.27 -54.39
CA LYS A 28 21.55 -15.67 -54.00
C LYS A 28 21.84 -16.07 -52.54
N SER A 29 20.97 -16.99 -52.08
CA SER A 29 21.24 -18.24 -51.34
C SER A 29 22.37 -18.27 -50.30
N SER A 30 21.99 -18.25 -49.03
CA SER A 30 22.58 -19.14 -48.03
C SER A 30 21.48 -19.60 -47.08
N THR A 31 21.27 -20.91 -47.04
CA THR A 31 20.35 -21.59 -46.13
C THR A 31 20.91 -21.49 -44.71
N LYS A 32 20.56 -20.42 -44.00
CA LYS A 32 20.56 -20.44 -42.54
C LYS A 32 19.17 -20.89 -42.12
N THR A 33 19.09 -22.12 -41.62
CA THR A 33 18.01 -22.54 -40.75
C THR A 33 18.02 -21.57 -39.57
N VAL A 34 17.17 -20.56 -39.66
CA VAL A 34 16.85 -19.71 -38.52
C VAL A 34 16.13 -20.66 -37.57
N GLU A 35 16.83 -21.11 -36.54
CA GLU A 35 16.16 -21.59 -35.33
C GLU A 35 15.24 -20.46 -34.92
N THR A 36 13.96 -20.64 -35.23
CA THR A 36 12.87 -19.83 -34.71
C THR A 36 12.97 -20.00 -33.21
N LYS A 37 13.69 -19.08 -32.55
CA LYS A 37 13.76 -18.98 -31.11
C LYS A 37 12.32 -18.80 -30.67
N GLN A 38 11.74 -19.91 -30.21
CA GLN A 38 10.36 -20.03 -29.80
C GLN A 38 10.14 -18.91 -28.80
N THR A 39 9.47 -17.86 -29.26
CA THR A 39 9.05 -16.77 -28.40
C THR A 39 8.06 -17.42 -27.47
N SER A 40 8.51 -17.77 -26.27
CA SER A 40 7.63 -18.24 -25.20
C SER A 40 6.61 -17.13 -25.01
N THR A 41 5.43 -17.29 -25.60
CA THR A 41 4.30 -16.40 -25.39
C THR A 41 3.85 -16.66 -23.96
N VAL A 42 4.44 -15.93 -23.01
CA VAL A 42 4.00 -15.96 -21.63
C VAL A 42 2.54 -15.55 -21.62
N ASN A 43 1.67 -16.41 -21.10
CA ASN A 43 0.24 -16.15 -20.99
C ASN A 43 -0.02 -15.20 -19.81
N ASP A 44 -0.87 -14.18 -20.00
CA ASP A 44 -1.25 -13.25 -18.93
C ASP A 44 -2.01 -13.98 -17.81
N GLU A 45 -2.79 -15.01 -18.13
CA GLU A 45 -3.46 -15.82 -17.10
C GLU A 45 -2.44 -16.47 -16.14
N ASP A 46 -1.29 -16.93 -16.65
CA ASP A 46 -0.25 -17.51 -15.80
C ASP A 46 0.44 -16.46 -14.91
N ILE A 47 0.58 -15.23 -15.41
CA ILE A 47 1.13 -14.08 -14.67
C ILE A 47 0.17 -13.64 -13.56
N LEU A 48 -1.14 -13.73 -13.77
CA LEU A 48 -2.17 -13.28 -12.82
C LEU A 48 -2.43 -14.27 -11.67
N LYS A 49 -2.18 -15.56 -11.86
CA LYS A 49 -2.40 -16.63 -10.86
C LYS A 49 -1.92 -16.30 -9.43
N PRO A 50 -0.72 -15.73 -9.20
CA PRO A 50 -0.28 -15.41 -7.85
C PRO A 50 -1.15 -14.36 -7.16
N ILE A 51 -1.72 -13.42 -7.91
CA ILE A 51 -2.62 -12.37 -7.40
C ILE A 51 -3.96 -13.00 -7.01
N GLU A 52 -4.57 -13.76 -7.92
CA GLU A 52 -5.81 -14.51 -7.69
C GLU A 52 -5.70 -15.46 -6.49
N GLY A 53 -4.61 -16.23 -6.44
CA GLY A 53 -4.31 -17.18 -5.38
C GLY A 53 -4.24 -16.50 -4.01
N LYS A 54 -3.60 -15.33 -3.93
CA LYS A 54 -3.53 -14.56 -2.68
C LYS A 54 -4.91 -14.10 -2.22
N VAL A 55 -5.74 -13.56 -3.12
CA VAL A 55 -7.07 -13.05 -2.74
C VAL A 55 -8.00 -14.18 -2.35
N LYS A 56 -7.91 -15.32 -3.04
CA LYS A 56 -8.58 -16.55 -2.60
C LYS A 56 -8.12 -16.96 -1.21
N ALA A 57 -6.81 -16.94 -0.94
CA ALA A 57 -6.26 -17.30 0.37
C ALA A 57 -6.71 -16.35 1.50
N ILE A 58 -6.90 -15.06 1.22
CA ILE A 58 -7.50 -14.09 2.16
C ILE A 58 -8.93 -14.51 2.52
N ASN A 59 -9.77 -14.77 1.51
CA ASN A 59 -11.16 -15.21 1.71
C ASN A 59 -11.24 -16.53 2.49
N ASP A 60 -10.33 -17.47 2.20
CA ASP A 60 -10.26 -18.78 2.84
C ASP A 60 -9.53 -18.74 4.21
N LYS A 61 -8.96 -17.59 4.59
CA LYS A 61 -8.10 -17.41 5.76
C LYS A 61 -6.91 -18.37 5.85
N LYS A 62 -6.29 -18.69 4.71
CA LYS A 62 -5.17 -19.64 4.60
C LYS A 62 -3.84 -18.93 4.40
N ILE A 63 -3.14 -18.64 5.50
CA ILE A 63 -1.85 -17.92 5.46
C ILE A 63 -0.77 -18.62 4.61
N ASN A 64 -0.71 -19.96 4.62
CA ASN A 64 0.28 -20.68 3.83
C ASN A 64 0.03 -20.57 2.33
N ASP A 65 -1.25 -20.60 1.92
CA ASP A 65 -1.65 -20.41 0.53
C ASP A 65 -1.36 -18.97 0.10
N TYR A 66 -1.62 -17.99 0.96
CA TYR A 66 -1.28 -16.58 0.72
C TYR A 66 0.22 -16.40 0.48
N LEU A 67 1.05 -16.96 1.37
CA LEU A 67 2.51 -16.85 1.28
C LEU A 67 3.11 -17.63 0.11
N SER A 68 2.39 -18.59 -0.47
CA SER A 68 2.83 -19.33 -1.64
C SER A 68 2.94 -18.45 -2.90
N SER A 69 2.17 -17.35 -2.95
CA SER A 69 2.20 -16.36 -4.03
C SER A 69 3.48 -15.52 -4.05
N PHE A 70 4.31 -15.57 -3.02
CA PHE A 70 5.51 -14.74 -2.88
C PHE A 70 6.79 -15.58 -3.00
N ILE A 71 7.86 -14.94 -3.46
CA ILE A 71 9.20 -15.54 -3.45
C ILE A 71 9.68 -15.59 -1.99
N LYS A 72 9.97 -16.80 -1.51
CA LYS A 72 10.46 -17.03 -0.14
C LYS A 72 11.75 -16.23 0.14
N GLU A 73 11.92 -15.86 1.40
CA GLU A 73 13.10 -15.15 1.93
C GLU A 73 13.34 -13.72 1.41
N THR A 74 12.50 -13.22 0.50
CA THR A 74 12.47 -11.78 0.17
C THR A 74 12.00 -10.95 1.35
N ASP A 75 12.36 -9.66 1.38
CA ASP A 75 11.89 -8.75 2.43
C ASP A 75 10.38 -8.57 2.37
N THR A 76 9.80 -8.53 1.15
CA THR A 76 8.36 -8.58 0.91
C THR A 76 7.72 -9.78 1.60
N TYR A 77 8.23 -11.00 1.35
CA TYR A 77 7.70 -12.21 1.99
C TYR A 77 7.72 -12.14 3.53
N LYS A 78 8.80 -11.59 4.11
CA LYS A 78 8.95 -11.47 5.57
C LYS A 78 7.95 -10.47 6.16
N SER A 79 7.80 -9.30 5.55
CA SER A 79 6.80 -8.29 5.95
C SER A 79 5.39 -8.87 5.84
N GLU A 80 5.04 -9.43 4.68
CA GLU A 80 3.74 -10.04 4.40
C GLU A 80 3.41 -11.19 5.35
N LYS A 81 4.38 -12.05 5.67
CA LYS A 81 4.20 -13.11 6.66
C LYS A 81 3.79 -12.56 8.01
N ASN A 82 4.45 -11.51 8.50
CA ASN A 82 4.16 -10.96 9.81
C ASN A 82 2.84 -10.17 9.84
N GLU A 83 2.58 -9.39 8.80
CA GLU A 83 1.40 -8.53 8.68
C GLU A 83 0.14 -9.36 8.41
N MET A 84 0.17 -10.21 7.38
CA MET A 84 -1.00 -11.00 6.99
C MET A 84 -1.34 -12.09 8.01
N THR A 85 -0.35 -12.65 8.74
CA THR A 85 -0.64 -13.57 9.85
C THR A 85 -1.50 -12.88 10.92
N ARG A 86 -1.08 -11.70 11.37
CA ARG A 86 -1.83 -10.92 12.37
C ARG A 86 -3.18 -10.47 11.81
N TYR A 87 -3.22 -10.05 10.56
CA TYR A 87 -4.45 -9.63 9.89
C TYR A 87 -5.48 -10.76 9.86
N LEU A 88 -5.13 -11.95 9.35
CA LEU A 88 -6.07 -13.07 9.25
C LEU A 88 -6.45 -13.68 10.61
N GLN A 89 -5.62 -13.53 11.64
CA GLN A 89 -5.96 -13.92 13.01
C GLN A 89 -7.08 -13.04 13.59
N ASN A 90 -6.96 -11.72 13.40
CA ASN A 90 -7.85 -10.76 14.06
C ASN A 90 -9.09 -10.42 13.23
N TYR A 91 -9.00 -10.53 11.91
CA TYR A 91 -10.02 -10.02 10.99
C TYR A 91 -10.58 -11.11 10.08
N THR A 92 -11.75 -10.83 9.53
CA THR A 92 -12.36 -11.64 8.49
C THR A 92 -13.01 -10.69 7.50
N VAL A 93 -12.65 -10.85 6.24
CA VAL A 93 -13.10 -10.00 5.16
C VAL A 93 -13.48 -10.85 3.97
N LYS A 94 -14.28 -10.27 3.09
CA LYS A 94 -14.48 -10.76 1.74
C LYS A 94 -13.64 -9.89 0.82
N ALA A 95 -12.78 -10.49 0.02
CA ALA A 95 -11.90 -9.79 -0.90
C ALA A 95 -12.20 -10.18 -2.35
N SER A 96 -12.09 -9.22 -3.27
CA SER A 96 -12.21 -9.45 -4.71
C SER A 96 -11.19 -8.62 -5.47
N ILE A 97 -10.80 -9.09 -6.65
CA ILE A 97 -9.87 -8.38 -7.54
C ILE A 97 -10.68 -7.75 -8.69
N GLU A 98 -10.27 -6.57 -9.13
CA GLU A 98 -10.73 -5.94 -10.35
C GLU A 98 -9.59 -5.17 -11.04
N ASP A 99 -9.84 -4.66 -12.25
CA ASP A 99 -8.93 -3.79 -13.01
C ASP A 99 -7.51 -4.35 -13.19
N GLU A 100 -7.39 -5.67 -13.39
CA GLU A 100 -6.12 -6.35 -13.59
C GLU A 100 -5.48 -5.96 -14.92
N LYS A 101 -4.21 -5.54 -14.85
CA LYS A 101 -3.46 -5.10 -16.02
C LYS A 101 -1.99 -5.48 -15.90
N VAL A 102 -1.53 -6.31 -16.83
CA VAL A 102 -0.09 -6.55 -17.02
C VAL A 102 0.52 -5.32 -17.72
N LEU A 103 1.41 -4.62 -17.01
CA LEU A 103 2.04 -3.38 -17.49
C LEU A 103 3.27 -3.66 -18.36
N ASN A 104 4.08 -4.63 -17.95
CA ASN A 104 5.24 -5.10 -18.69
C ASN A 104 5.48 -6.59 -18.40
N ARG A 105 6.11 -7.29 -19.34
CA ARG A 105 6.50 -8.70 -19.17
C ARG A 105 7.68 -9.09 -20.04
N THR A 106 8.49 -10.01 -19.52
CA THR A 106 9.49 -10.80 -20.22
C THR A 106 9.24 -12.28 -19.92
N SER A 107 10.11 -13.17 -20.38
CA SER A 107 10.05 -14.59 -19.99
C SER A 107 10.42 -14.83 -18.51
N LYS A 108 10.97 -13.83 -17.82
CA LYS A 108 11.50 -13.95 -16.45
C LYS A 108 10.80 -13.03 -15.46
N ASP A 109 10.32 -11.88 -15.90
CA ASP A 109 9.83 -10.82 -15.03
C ASP A 109 8.52 -10.26 -15.56
N ALA A 110 7.64 -9.80 -14.67
CA ALA A 110 6.41 -9.11 -15.05
C ALA A 110 6.04 -8.05 -14.02
N GLN A 111 5.25 -7.07 -14.44
CA GLN A 111 4.65 -6.08 -13.55
C GLN A 111 3.15 -6.03 -13.79
N ILE A 112 2.38 -6.07 -12.70
CA ILE A 112 0.91 -6.08 -12.74
C ILE A 112 0.39 -4.93 -11.88
N GLN A 113 -0.59 -4.21 -12.39
CA GLN A 113 -1.43 -3.30 -11.63
C GLN A 113 -2.82 -3.93 -11.48
N TYR A 114 -3.41 -3.84 -10.29
CA TYR A 114 -4.75 -4.36 -10.02
C TYR A 114 -5.34 -3.68 -8.80
N VAL A 115 -6.64 -3.81 -8.63
CA VAL A 115 -7.38 -3.30 -7.49
C VAL A 115 -7.88 -4.46 -6.64
N VAL A 116 -7.70 -4.36 -5.32
CA VAL A 116 -8.33 -5.26 -4.35
C VAL A 116 -9.43 -4.51 -3.63
N ASN A 117 -10.65 -5.00 -3.74
CA ASN A 117 -11.76 -4.57 -2.90
C ASN A 117 -11.87 -5.49 -1.69
N THR A 118 -12.08 -4.90 -0.53
CA THR A 118 -12.25 -5.60 0.74
C THR A 118 -13.56 -5.15 1.39
N GLU A 119 -14.41 -6.10 1.74
CA GLU A 119 -15.64 -5.90 2.51
C GLU A 119 -15.48 -6.55 3.89
N LYS A 120 -15.79 -5.80 4.94
CA LYS A 120 -15.71 -6.26 6.31
C LYS A 120 -16.77 -7.34 6.58
N VAL A 121 -16.33 -8.50 7.05
CA VAL A 121 -17.20 -9.52 7.64
C VAL A 121 -17.12 -9.48 9.17
N LYS A 122 -15.90 -9.38 9.71
CA LYS A 122 -15.60 -9.22 11.14
C LYS A 122 -14.32 -8.40 11.33
N GLY A 123 -14.38 -7.40 12.21
CA GLY A 123 -13.25 -6.53 12.52
C GLY A 123 -13.66 -5.06 12.64
N PRO A 124 -12.69 -4.13 12.63
CA PRO A 124 -12.94 -2.69 12.69
C PRO A 124 -13.50 -2.14 11.38
N SER A 125 -14.17 -0.99 11.46
CA SER A 125 -14.98 -0.43 10.37
C SER A 125 -14.17 0.09 9.19
N PHE A 126 -12.90 0.45 9.39
CA PHE A 126 -12.03 0.87 8.28
C PHE A 126 -11.67 -0.27 7.30
N LEU A 127 -12.05 -1.52 7.55
CA LEU A 127 -11.69 -2.62 6.63
C LEU A 127 -12.41 -2.55 5.28
N ASP A 128 -13.57 -1.88 5.19
CA ASP A 128 -14.27 -1.66 3.92
C ASP A 128 -13.46 -0.70 3.04
N SER A 129 -12.74 -1.24 2.05
CA SER A 129 -11.73 -0.49 1.29
C SER A 129 -11.52 -0.99 -0.15
N LYS A 130 -10.98 -0.11 -0.97
CA LYS A 130 -10.48 -0.34 -2.32
C LYS A 130 -9.01 0.08 -2.34
N ALA A 131 -8.11 -0.84 -2.66
CA ALA A 131 -6.68 -0.57 -2.68
C ALA A 131 -6.09 -0.89 -4.06
N LEU A 132 -5.37 0.08 -4.62
CA LEU A 132 -4.66 -0.04 -5.90
C LEU A 132 -3.24 -0.53 -5.64
N TYR A 133 -2.89 -1.67 -6.23
CA TYR A 133 -1.59 -2.31 -6.08
C TYR A 133 -0.80 -2.26 -7.37
N VAL A 134 0.53 -2.27 -7.22
CA VAL A 134 1.48 -2.67 -8.26
C VAL A 134 2.39 -3.74 -7.69
N SER A 135 2.41 -4.91 -8.33
CA SER A 135 3.28 -6.03 -7.97
C SER A 135 4.29 -6.29 -9.08
N ASN A 136 5.53 -6.55 -8.68
CA ASN A 136 6.56 -7.09 -9.57
C ASN A 136 6.67 -8.60 -9.30
N LEU A 137 6.73 -9.37 -10.37
CA LEU A 137 6.77 -10.83 -10.32
C LEU A 137 8.01 -11.34 -11.04
N GLU A 138 8.51 -12.50 -10.58
CA GLU A 138 9.55 -13.27 -11.25
C GLU A 138 9.07 -14.69 -11.51
N ASN A 139 9.51 -15.27 -12.62
CA ASN A 139 9.30 -16.66 -12.95
C ASN A 139 10.38 -17.51 -12.30
N VAL A 140 10.02 -18.22 -11.23
CA VAL A 140 10.89 -19.11 -10.47
C VAL A 140 10.58 -20.55 -10.86
N ASN A 141 11.46 -21.16 -11.65
CA ASN A 141 11.33 -22.56 -12.10
C ASN A 141 10.00 -22.86 -12.82
N GLY A 142 9.52 -21.93 -13.66
CA GLY A 142 8.26 -22.07 -14.40
C GLY A 142 7.02 -21.55 -13.65
N GLU A 143 7.16 -21.17 -12.38
CA GLU A 143 6.06 -20.63 -11.56
C GLU A 143 6.24 -19.12 -11.34
N TRP A 144 5.23 -18.33 -11.67
CA TRP A 144 5.24 -16.89 -11.35
C TRP A 144 5.05 -16.67 -9.85
N LYS A 145 5.86 -15.80 -9.25
CA LYS A 145 5.76 -15.41 -7.84
C LYS A 145 6.03 -13.92 -7.67
N ILE A 146 5.39 -13.31 -6.69
CA ILE A 146 5.55 -11.89 -6.33
C ILE A 146 6.92 -11.71 -5.66
N SER A 147 7.77 -10.87 -6.25
CA SER A 147 9.06 -10.47 -5.67
C SER A 147 8.90 -9.21 -4.81
N SER A 148 8.06 -8.27 -5.24
CA SER A 148 7.74 -7.05 -4.51
C SER A 148 6.33 -6.54 -4.81
N GLU A 149 5.79 -5.79 -3.88
CA GLU A 149 4.43 -5.27 -3.92
C GLU A 149 4.39 -3.87 -3.31
N ASN A 150 3.63 -2.98 -3.92
CA ASN A 150 3.42 -1.64 -3.43
C ASN A 150 1.94 -1.28 -3.52
N ILE A 151 1.43 -0.64 -2.47
CA ILE A 151 0.10 -0.03 -2.47
C ILE A 151 0.27 1.41 -2.97
N LEU A 152 -0.35 1.74 -4.10
CA LEU A 152 -0.32 3.09 -4.66
C LEU A 152 -1.37 3.99 -4.03
N LYS A 153 -2.53 3.43 -3.69
CA LYS A 153 -3.67 4.17 -3.13
C LYS A 153 -4.55 3.24 -2.31
N ILE A 154 -5.10 3.75 -1.20
CA ILE A 154 -6.19 3.12 -0.47
C ILE A 154 -7.34 4.11 -0.39
N GLU A 155 -8.55 3.66 -0.66
CA GLU A 155 -9.78 4.41 -0.49
C GLU A 155 -10.73 3.59 0.38
N TYR A 156 -11.21 4.19 1.47
CA TYR A 156 -12.17 3.57 2.36
C TYR A 156 -13.60 3.94 1.94
N LYS A 157 -14.51 2.96 2.08
CA LYS A 157 -15.93 3.13 1.73
C LYS A 157 -16.57 4.29 2.50
N ASN A 158 -16.19 4.47 3.76
CA ASN A 158 -16.49 5.67 4.51
C ASN A 158 -15.28 6.61 4.48
N ASN A 159 -15.45 7.77 3.85
CA ASN A 159 -14.36 8.73 3.62
C ASN A 159 -13.80 9.37 4.89
N ILE A 160 -14.45 9.24 6.04
CA ILE A 160 -13.84 9.58 7.35
C ILE A 160 -12.55 8.81 7.56
N PHE A 161 -12.53 7.53 7.19
CA PHE A 161 -11.35 6.68 7.39
C PHE A 161 -10.20 7.05 6.44
N ASN A 162 -10.49 7.71 5.29
CA ASN A 162 -9.44 8.30 4.47
C ASN A 162 -8.69 9.38 5.25
N THR A 163 -9.40 10.29 5.95
CA THR A 163 -8.75 11.32 6.79
C THR A 163 -7.88 10.71 7.89
N VAL A 164 -8.35 9.64 8.55
CA VAL A 164 -7.57 8.93 9.58
C VAL A 164 -6.33 8.29 8.96
N TYR A 165 -6.48 7.57 7.85
CA TYR A 165 -5.38 6.91 7.18
C TYR A 165 -4.35 7.89 6.61
N ASP A 166 -4.78 8.97 5.97
CA ASP A 166 -3.92 10.02 5.44
C ASP A 166 -3.11 10.68 6.55
N ASN A 167 -3.71 10.86 7.74
CA ASN A 167 -3.03 11.39 8.91
C ASN A 167 -1.87 10.47 9.34
N ILE A 168 -2.14 9.17 9.49
CA ILE A 168 -1.12 8.16 9.84
C ILE A 168 -0.05 8.03 8.73
N SER A 169 -0.45 8.08 7.46
CA SER A 169 0.46 8.04 6.31
C SER A 169 1.40 9.25 6.33
N ALA A 170 0.88 10.44 6.61
CA ALA A 170 1.68 11.66 6.73
C ALA A 170 2.66 11.61 7.90
N LEU A 171 2.25 11.04 9.05
CA LEU A 171 3.14 10.82 10.20
C LEU A 171 4.33 9.93 9.82
N ASN A 172 4.07 8.78 9.19
CA ASN A 172 5.13 7.87 8.74
C ASN A 172 6.08 8.48 7.70
N LYS A 173 5.57 9.40 6.85
CA LYS A 173 6.37 10.11 5.85
C LYS A 173 7.09 11.34 6.41
N LYS A 174 6.81 11.72 7.66
CA LYS A 174 7.18 13.02 8.26
C LYS A 174 6.77 14.21 7.37
N ASP A 175 5.64 14.09 6.67
CA ASP A 175 5.13 15.12 5.77
C ASP A 175 4.17 16.04 6.53
N ILE A 176 4.70 17.18 7.01
CA ILE A 176 3.90 18.15 7.76
C ILE A 176 2.77 18.75 6.93
N ASN A 177 2.93 18.90 5.61
CA ASN A 177 1.90 19.50 4.77
C ASN A 177 0.74 18.52 4.60
N ALA A 178 1.04 17.25 4.33
CA ALA A 178 0.02 16.20 4.28
C ALA A 178 -0.67 16.00 5.64
N TYR A 179 0.10 16.06 6.74
CA TYR A 179 -0.45 15.95 8.09
C TYR A 179 -1.44 17.09 8.36
N MET A 180 -1.01 18.34 8.16
CA MET A 180 -1.84 19.50 8.40
C MET A 180 -3.03 19.58 7.45
N ALA A 181 -2.96 18.98 6.25
CA ALA A 181 -4.10 18.85 5.36
C ALA A 181 -5.23 17.98 5.97
N THR A 182 -4.95 17.15 6.98
CA THR A 182 -5.98 16.39 7.71
C THR A 182 -6.55 17.13 8.92
N ILE A 183 -5.91 18.24 9.33
CA ILE A 183 -6.29 19.04 10.50
C ILE A 183 -7.24 20.16 10.09
N ASP A 184 -8.17 20.50 10.98
CA ASP A 184 -9.10 21.61 10.79
C ASP A 184 -8.39 22.98 10.87
N PRO A 185 -8.38 23.79 9.80
CA PRO A 185 -7.72 25.08 9.78
C PRO A 185 -8.57 26.23 10.34
N THR A 186 -9.82 25.98 10.75
CA THR A 186 -10.76 27.05 11.12
C THR A 186 -10.41 27.78 12.42
N ASP A 187 -9.75 27.10 13.36
CA ASP A 187 -9.14 27.72 14.54
C ASP A 187 -7.62 27.82 14.33
N THR A 188 -7.15 29.03 14.00
CA THR A 188 -5.74 29.27 13.65
C THR A 188 -4.77 29.04 14.80
N ASN A 189 -5.23 29.19 16.05
CA ASN A 189 -4.39 28.97 17.23
C ASN A 189 -4.21 27.48 17.47
N VAL A 190 -5.30 26.71 17.42
CA VAL A 190 -5.26 25.25 17.54
C VAL A 190 -4.49 24.64 16.37
N TYR A 191 -4.72 25.11 15.14
CA TYR A 191 -4.04 24.63 13.94
C TYR A 191 -2.53 24.86 13.99
N SER A 192 -2.09 26.07 14.36
CA SER A 192 -0.66 26.37 14.51
C SER A 192 -0.01 25.50 15.58
N LYS A 193 -0.70 25.29 16.70
CA LYS A 193 -0.21 24.42 17.76
C LYS A 193 -0.04 22.97 17.30
N PHE A 194 -1.01 22.40 16.57
CA PHE A 194 -0.87 21.06 15.98
C PHE A 194 0.38 20.95 15.12
N LYS A 195 0.64 21.97 14.29
CA LYS A 195 1.81 22.02 13.42
C LYS A 195 3.12 22.03 14.21
N ASP A 196 3.22 22.92 15.19
CA ASP A 196 4.43 23.11 15.99
C ASP A 196 4.74 21.86 16.84
N ASP A 197 3.72 21.31 17.53
CA ASP A 197 3.86 20.08 18.33
C ASP A 197 4.31 18.89 17.46
N GLN A 198 3.81 18.80 16.22
CA GLN A 198 4.14 17.70 15.33
C GLN A 198 5.52 17.86 14.67
N LEU A 199 5.94 19.09 14.34
CA LEU A 199 7.30 19.37 13.87
C LEU A 199 8.33 19.02 14.95
N ASP A 200 8.09 19.44 16.19
CA ASP A 200 8.93 19.10 17.33
C ASP A 200 9.06 17.57 17.51
N ARG A 201 7.95 16.82 17.31
CA ARG A 201 7.98 15.36 17.35
C ARG A 201 8.80 14.75 16.20
N PHE A 202 8.67 15.27 14.98
CA PHE A 202 9.44 14.80 13.82
C PHE A 202 10.94 15.05 13.98
N ASP A 203 11.33 16.14 14.64
CA ASP A 203 12.72 16.49 14.92
C ASP A 203 13.33 15.60 16.02
N LYS A 204 12.53 15.26 17.04
CA LYS A 204 13.01 14.52 18.21
C LYS A 204 13.05 13.01 18.03
N ASN A 205 12.18 12.45 17.19
CA ASN A 205 11.99 11.00 17.13
C ASN A 205 11.89 10.48 15.70
N ASP A 206 12.37 9.27 15.51
CA ASP A 206 12.08 8.43 14.35
C ASP A 206 11.08 7.34 14.73
N LEU A 207 9.82 7.53 14.34
CA LEU A 207 8.70 6.69 14.76
C LEU A 207 7.99 6.08 13.56
N THR A 208 7.62 4.82 13.69
CA THR A 208 6.71 4.10 12.79
C THR A 208 5.34 3.99 13.45
N TYR A 209 4.30 4.43 12.75
CA TYR A 209 2.90 4.39 13.17
C TYR A 209 2.16 3.30 12.40
N THR A 210 1.43 2.45 13.11
CA THR A 210 0.57 1.41 12.53
C THR A 210 -0.86 1.62 12.99
N LEU A 211 -1.78 1.85 12.05
CA LEU A 211 -3.22 1.89 12.34
C LEU A 211 -3.73 0.45 12.56
N GLU A 212 -4.18 0.13 13.78
CA GLU A 212 -4.74 -1.18 14.10
C GLU A 212 -6.25 -1.23 13.90
N SER A 213 -6.95 -0.20 14.38
CA SER A 213 -8.40 -0.09 14.28
C SER A 213 -8.85 1.36 14.19
N ALA A 214 -9.92 1.60 13.45
CA ALA A 214 -10.68 2.84 13.50
C ALA A 214 -12.17 2.52 13.42
N ASP A 215 -12.94 3.07 14.37
CA ASP A 215 -14.38 2.88 14.49
C ASP A 215 -15.06 4.20 14.85
N ILE A 216 -16.19 4.48 14.20
CA ILE A 216 -17.02 5.64 14.52
C ILE A 216 -17.80 5.30 15.80
N ILE A 217 -17.60 6.10 16.84
CA ILE A 217 -18.22 5.90 18.16
C ILE A 217 -19.35 6.92 18.45
N GLY A 218 -19.44 7.97 17.63
CA GLY A 218 -20.52 8.96 17.68
C GLY A 218 -21.65 8.63 16.71
N SER A 219 -22.72 9.44 16.74
CA SER A 219 -23.66 9.47 15.61
C SER A 219 -22.91 9.98 14.38
N LEU A 220 -23.11 9.34 13.24
CA LEU A 220 -22.62 9.87 11.97
C LEU A 220 -23.66 10.86 11.46
N ASP A 221 -23.54 12.12 11.87
CA ASP A 221 -24.28 13.21 11.24
C ASP A 221 -23.43 13.89 10.16
N ASP A 222 -24.04 14.82 9.43
CA ASP A 222 -23.37 15.50 8.32
C ASP A 222 -22.37 16.57 8.73
N LYS A 223 -22.20 16.83 10.03
CA LYS A 223 -21.39 17.92 10.57
C LYS A 223 -20.16 17.43 11.30
N ASP A 224 -20.34 16.62 12.33
CA ASP A 224 -19.26 16.13 13.17
C ASP A 224 -19.50 14.72 13.71
N THR A 225 -18.41 14.06 14.10
CA THR A 225 -18.47 12.78 14.78
C THR A 225 -17.17 12.50 15.52
N ALA A 226 -17.14 11.39 16.24
CA ALA A 226 -15.97 10.90 16.94
C ALA A 226 -15.53 9.55 16.36
N VAL A 227 -14.23 9.42 16.09
CA VAL A 227 -13.60 8.18 15.66
C VAL A 227 -12.64 7.71 16.74
N GLN A 228 -12.88 6.52 17.27
CA GLN A 228 -11.90 5.84 18.10
C GLN A 228 -10.85 5.21 17.19
N VAL A 229 -9.59 5.59 17.40
CA VAL A 229 -8.44 5.09 16.67
C VAL A 229 -7.57 4.31 17.64
N VAL A 230 -7.09 3.15 17.23
CA VAL A 230 -6.05 2.43 17.93
C VAL A 230 -4.85 2.33 17.02
N GLU A 231 -3.72 2.82 17.49
CA GLU A 231 -2.45 2.79 16.77
C GLU A 231 -1.35 2.17 17.63
N THR A 232 -0.39 1.55 16.96
CA THR A 232 0.88 1.15 17.54
C THR A 232 1.98 2.06 17.02
N VAL A 233 2.80 2.58 17.93
CA VAL A 233 3.94 3.46 17.64
C VAL A 233 5.21 2.76 18.09
N VAL A 234 6.12 2.55 17.16
CA VAL A 234 7.42 1.89 17.38
C VAL A 234 8.53 2.87 17.04
N LYS A 235 9.52 3.02 17.92
CA LYS A 235 10.72 3.82 17.62
C LYS A 235 11.68 3.05 16.71
N ASN A 236 12.34 3.79 15.84
CA ASN A 236 13.37 3.32 14.92
C ASN A 236 14.76 3.90 15.25
N ASP A 237 14.86 4.65 16.34
CA ASP A 237 16.07 5.31 16.80
C ASP A 237 16.41 4.94 18.26
N ASP A 238 17.48 5.55 18.77
CA ASP A 238 17.96 5.35 20.14
C ASP A 238 17.30 6.34 21.15
N SER A 239 16.16 6.95 20.79
CA SER A 239 15.44 7.87 21.68
C SER A 239 14.92 7.15 22.95
N ASP A 240 14.59 7.92 23.98
CA ASP A 240 13.94 7.42 25.19
C ASP A 240 12.43 7.13 25.00
N TYR A 241 11.90 7.35 23.78
CA TYR A 241 10.53 7.04 23.43
C TYR A 241 10.23 5.55 23.73
N GLN A 242 9.06 5.30 24.33
CA GLN A 242 8.61 3.95 24.62
C GLN A 242 7.69 3.49 23.51
N ASN A 243 7.99 2.33 22.92
CA ASN A 243 7.06 1.66 22.03
C ASN A 243 5.72 1.52 22.75
N ASN A 244 4.66 1.96 22.12
CA ASN A 244 3.36 1.95 22.76
C ASN A 244 2.24 1.64 21.78
N ARG A 245 1.15 1.14 22.35
CA ARG A 245 -0.14 1.03 21.71
C ARG A 245 -1.06 2.06 22.36
N THR A 246 -1.62 2.95 21.56
CA THR A 246 -2.42 4.07 22.04
C THR A 246 -3.82 4.03 21.45
N THR A 247 -4.82 4.18 22.30
CA THR A 247 -6.22 4.45 21.92
C THR A 247 -6.46 5.95 21.95
N LEU A 248 -6.78 6.51 20.81
CA LEU A 248 -7.09 7.91 20.57
C LEU A 248 -8.57 8.07 20.26
N MET A 249 -9.12 9.24 20.56
CA MET A 249 -10.42 9.67 20.08
C MET A 249 -10.21 10.92 19.23
N TYR A 250 -10.41 10.78 17.92
CA TYR A 250 -10.39 11.90 16.99
C TYR A 250 -11.79 12.50 16.96
N GLN A 251 -11.89 13.78 17.26
CA GLN A 251 -13.07 14.56 16.95
C GLN A 251 -12.88 15.15 15.56
N ILE A 252 -13.81 14.83 14.66
CA ILE A 252 -13.68 15.12 13.24
C ILE A 252 -14.95 15.83 12.78
N LYS A 253 -14.80 16.87 11.96
CA LYS A 253 -15.94 17.60 11.36
C LYS A 253 -15.73 17.86 9.88
N LYS A 254 -16.80 18.09 9.12
CA LYS A 254 -16.69 18.48 7.71
C LYS A 254 -16.32 19.96 7.59
N VAL A 255 -15.24 20.25 6.87
CA VAL A 255 -14.83 21.59 6.46
C VAL A 255 -14.73 21.57 4.93
N GLN A 256 -15.55 22.40 4.26
CA GLN A 256 -15.62 22.44 2.79
C GLN A 256 -15.82 21.04 2.16
N GLY A 257 -16.71 20.24 2.77
CA GLY A 257 -17.03 18.88 2.29
C GLY A 257 -15.99 17.80 2.61
N THR A 258 -14.87 18.16 3.26
CA THR A 258 -13.82 17.20 3.64
C THR A 258 -13.78 17.03 5.16
N TRP A 259 -13.65 15.80 5.63
CA TRP A 259 -13.49 15.51 7.06
C TRP A 259 -12.12 15.97 7.56
N LYS A 260 -12.10 16.73 8.66
CA LYS A 260 -10.90 17.27 9.29
C LYS A 260 -10.89 16.99 10.79
N ILE A 261 -9.74 16.61 11.32
CA ILE A 261 -9.51 16.40 12.75
C ILE A 261 -9.35 17.77 13.40
N TYR A 262 -10.19 18.09 14.38
CA TYR A 262 -10.09 19.35 15.13
C TYR A 262 -9.68 19.16 16.59
N LYS A 263 -9.76 17.92 17.09
CA LYS A 263 -9.30 17.56 18.44
C LYS A 263 -8.87 16.09 18.47
N VAL A 264 -7.79 15.83 19.19
CA VAL A 264 -7.32 14.47 19.49
C VAL A 264 -7.26 14.31 21.00
N GLU A 265 -7.88 13.27 21.52
CA GLU A 265 -7.82 12.92 22.94
C GLU A 265 -7.19 11.54 23.10
N THR A 266 -6.12 11.45 23.88
CA THR A 266 -5.58 10.16 24.31
C THR A 266 -6.50 9.56 25.36
N LYS A 267 -7.05 8.37 25.08
CA LYS A 267 -7.90 7.63 26.02
C LYS A 267 -7.11 6.62 26.83
N LYS A 268 -6.14 5.95 26.18
CA LYS A 268 -5.31 4.92 26.80
C LYS A 268 -3.98 4.82 26.08
N THR A 269 -2.90 4.61 26.83
CA THR A 269 -1.58 4.28 26.29
C THR A 269 -1.05 3.07 27.04
N GLU A 270 -0.55 2.08 26.30
CA GLU A 270 -0.03 0.82 26.80
C GLU A 270 1.39 0.66 26.27
N ASN A 271 2.37 0.46 27.13
CA ASN A 271 3.72 0.12 26.67
C ASN A 271 3.69 -1.25 26.00
N ILE A 272 4.34 -1.37 24.86
CA ILE A 272 4.56 -2.63 24.17
C ILE A 272 6.06 -2.86 24.05
N ASN A 273 6.47 -4.12 24.08
CA ASN A 273 7.89 -4.48 24.00
C ASN A 273 8.39 -4.35 22.56
#